data_AF-A0A967WCS1-F1
#
_entry.id   AF-A0A967WCS1-F1
#
_cell.length_a   1.000
_cell.length_b   1.000
_cell.length_c   1.000
_cell.angle_alpha   90.00
_cell.angle_beta   90.00
_cell.angle_gamma   90.00
#
_symmetry.space_group_name_H-M   'P 1'
#
loop_
_entity.id
_entity.type
_entity.pdbx_description
1 polymer ?
#
loop_
_entity_poly.entity_id
_entity_poly.type
_entity_poly.pdbx_seq_one_letter_code
_entity_poly.pdbx_strand_id
1 'polypeptide(L)' 'MIVRRAEYGETLRTLDGVDRSFNEDALLICDTSGPIAVAGVMGGYDTEIDEN' A
#
# COMPACT_ATOMS: atom_id res chain seq x y z
N MET A 1 3.91 -9.93 -7.39
CA MET A 1 4.12 -9.21 -6.13
C MET A 1 5.56 -8.75 -6.08
N ILE A 2 5.79 -7.45 -5.93
CA ILE A 2 7.10 -6.82 -5.94
C ILE A 2 7.17 -5.90 -4.72
N VAL A 3 8.28 -5.91 -4.00
CA VAL A 3 8.55 -4.93 -2.94
C VAL A 3 9.47 -3.88 -3.52
N ARG A 4 9.05 -2.61 -3.50
CA ARG A 4 9.85 -1.48 -4.00
C ARG A 4 9.65 -0.24 -3.14
N ARG A 5 10.49 0.77 -3.36
CA ARG A 5 10.24 2.12 -2.83
C ARG A 5 9.05 2.76 -3.55
N ALA A 6 8.30 3.57 -2.83
CA ALA A 6 7.22 4.35 -3.40
C ALA A 6 7.75 5.39 -4.38
N GLU A 7 6.93 5.74 -5.36
CA GLU A 7 7.15 6.94 -6.17
C GLU A 7 6.69 8.18 -5.38
N TYR A 8 7.29 9.35 -5.63
CA TYR A 8 6.90 10.57 -4.94
C TYR A 8 5.44 10.94 -5.24
N GLY A 9 4.63 11.04 -4.19
CA GLY A 9 3.20 11.34 -4.30
C GLY A 9 2.33 10.13 -4.61
N GLU A 10 2.89 8.92 -4.64
CA GLU A 10 2.13 7.69 -4.82
C GLU A 10 1.14 7.48 -3.67
N THR A 11 -0.08 7.05 -3.98
CA THR A 11 -1.18 6.94 -3.01
C THR A 11 -1.61 5.51 -2.76
N LEU A 12 -1.90 5.19 -1.51
CA LEU A 12 -2.53 3.94 -1.11
C LEU A 12 -3.61 4.23 -0.06
N ARG A 13 -4.80 3.63 -0.26
CA ARG A 13 -5.83 3.56 0.75
C ARG A 13 -5.55 2.37 1.66
N THR A 14 -5.35 2.63 2.94
CA THR A 14 -5.04 1.59 3.93
C THR A 14 -6.29 1.06 4.62
N LEU A 15 -6.15 0.01 5.43
CA LEU A 15 -7.25 -0.69 6.12
C LEU A 15 -8.17 0.22 6.95
N ASP A 16 -7.67 1.33 7.47
CA ASP A 16 -8.48 2.33 8.17
C ASP A 16 -9.32 3.23 7.24
N GLY A 17 -9.31 2.95 5.93
CA GLY A 17 -10.07 3.66 4.91
C GLY A 17 -9.51 5.03 4.55
N VAL A 18 -8.30 5.38 5.02
CA VAL A 18 -7.65 6.67 4.79
C VAL A 18 -6.65 6.58 3.64
N ASP A 19 -6.76 7.51 2.70
CA ASP A 19 -5.80 7.70 1.61
C ASP A 19 -4.52 8.36 2.12
N ARG A 20 -3.39 7.70 1.92
CA ARG A 20 -2.06 8.19 2.29
C ARG A 20 -1.21 8.40 1.05
N SER A 21 -0.53 9.53 0.97
CA SER A 21 0.50 9.81 -0.04
C SER A 21 1.89 9.51 0.52
N PHE A 22 2.73 8.86 -0.26
CA PHE A 22 4.06 8.43 0.15
C PHE A 22 5.16 9.18 -0.61
N ASN A 23 6.34 9.25 0.00
CA ASN A 23 7.57 9.69 -0.66
C ASN A 23 8.48 8.46 -0.90
N GLU A 24 9.61 8.68 -1.56
CA GLU A 24 10.57 7.62 -1.95
C GLU A 24 11.25 6.89 -0.78
N ASP A 25 11.01 7.33 0.46
CA ASP A 25 11.48 6.67 1.67
C ASP A 25 10.59 5.49 2.10
N ALA A 26 9.32 5.48 1.67
CA ALA A 26 8.39 4.41 2.00
C ALA A 26 8.69 3.15 1.18
N LEU A 27 8.68 1.99 1.83
CA LEU A 27 8.67 0.69 1.16
C LEU A 27 7.22 0.19 1.02
N LEU A 28 6.82 -0.09 -0.21
CA LEU A 28 5.49 -0.58 -0.55
C LEU A 28 5.57 -2.00 -1.11
N ILE A 29 4.54 -2.77 -0.82
CA ILE A 29 4.26 -4.03 -1.50
C ILE A 29 3.31 -3.69 -2.64
N CYS A 30 3.68 -4.04 -3.87
CA CYS A 30 2.92 -3.74 -5.07
C CYS A 30 2.57 -5.02 -5.84
N ASP A 31 1.47 -4.96 -6.58
CA ASP A 31 1.11 -5.93 -7.61
C ASP A 31 1.14 -5.28 -9.00
N THR A 32 0.46 -5.86 -9.99
CA THR A 32 0.38 -5.31 -11.35
C THR A 32 -0.48 -4.05 -11.46
N SER A 33 -1.33 -3.79 -10.47
CA SER A 33 -2.28 -2.68 -10.45
C SER A 33 -1.75 -1.48 -9.66
N GLY A 34 -0.82 -1.69 -8.73
CA GLY A 34 -0.20 -0.61 -7.96
C GLY A 34 0.22 -1.05 -6.56
N PRO A 35 0.36 -0.10 -5.61
CA PRO A 35 0.64 -0.41 -4.22
C PRO A 35 -0.58 -1.06 -3.57
N ILE A 36 -0.33 -2.09 -2.76
CA ILE A 36 -1.37 -2.84 -2.03
C ILE A 36 -1.12 -2.89 -0.53
N ALA A 37 0.08 -2.52 -0.04
CA ALA A 37 0.37 -2.43 1.38
C ALA A 37 1.62 -1.59 1.65
N VAL A 38 1.71 -1.04 2.86
CA VAL A 38 2.94 -0.45 3.41
C VAL A 38 3.75 -1.55 4.07
N ALA A 39 4.94 -1.83 3.56
CA ALA A 39 5.74 -2.98 3.96
C ALA A 39 6.06 -2.97 5.46
N GLY A 40 5.55 -3.94 6.21
CA GLY A 40 5.81 -4.10 7.65
C GLY A 40 5.05 -3.13 8.56
N VAL A 41 4.15 -2.31 8.01
CA VAL A 41 3.36 -1.32 8.80
C VAL A 41 1.87 -1.63 8.73
N MET A 42 1.29 -1.69 7.53
CA MET A 42 -0.17 -1.77 7.36
C MET A 42 -0.55 -2.32 5.99
N GLY A 43 -1.60 -3.15 5.93
CA GLY A 43 -2.20 -3.61 4.67
C GLY A 43 -2.94 -2.50 3.92
N GLY A 44 -3.23 -2.75 2.64
CA GLY A 44 -4.12 -1.90 1.84
C GLY A 44 -5.56 -2.36 1.96
N TYR A 45 -6.47 -1.39 1.84
CA TYR A 45 -7.92 -1.59 1.93
C TYR A 45 -8.41 -2.67 0.97
N ASP A 46 -7.97 -2.63 -0.29
CA ASP A 46 -8.42 -3.54 -1.34
C ASP A 46 -7.90 -4.99 -1.19
N THR A 47 -7.02 -5.23 -0.22
CA THR A 47 -6.45 -6.57 0.07
C THR A 47 -6.76 -7.05 1.49
N GLU A 48 -7.69 -6.40 2.16
CA GLU A 48 -8.19 -6.84 3.45
C GLU A 48 -8.83 -8.23 3.36
N ILE A 49 -8.60 -9.07 4.37
CA ILE A 49 -9.32 -10.33 4.53
C ILE A 49 -10.57 -10.04 5.36
N ASP A 50 -11.75 -10.35 4.83
CA ASP A 50 -13.01 -10.35 5.56
C ASP A 50 -13.36 -11.76 6.09
N GLU A 51 -14.38 -11.85 6.96
CA GLU A 51 -14.77 -13.10 7.62
C GLU A 51 -15.62 -14.06 6.75
N ASN A 52 -15.55 -13.98 5.42
CA ASN A 52 -16.41 -14.75 4.52
C ASN A 52 -15.85 -16.13 4.13
#